data_AF-A0A968Y7A5-F1
#
_entry.id   AF-A0A968Y7A5-F1
#
_cell.length_a   1.000
_cell.length_b   1.000
_cell.length_c   1.000
_cell.angle_alpha   90.00
_cell.angle_beta   90.00
_cell.angle_gamma   90.00
#
_symmetry.space_group_name_H-M   'P 1'
#
loop_
_entity.id
_entity.type
_entity.pdbx_description
1 polymer ?
#
loop_
_entity_poly.entity_id
_entity_poly.type
_entity_poly.pdbx_seq_one_letter_code
_entity_poly.pdbx_strand_id
1 'polypeptide(L)'
;MLKRIVALALIILSLTLQACASGTAGLQAYADNIDGYTFMYPNGWAPIKVPGSSDVVFHDLIEETENVSVVVSDITSDTQLTDLGDPTQVARTLLNSVIAPSKSGQEADLLAADSRTEEDKVYYSLEYTVDLPIGERHNLSTVVVRRGKLFTLSLSTPEGRWSKVAPIFHRVVDSFSVY
;
A
#
# COMPACT_ATOMS: atom_id res chain seq x y z
N MET A 1 10.87 3.32 -56.94
CA MET A 1 9.59 3.00 -56.25
C MET A 1 9.80 2.21 -54.95
N LEU A 2 10.69 1.21 -54.94
CA LEU A 2 11.01 0.39 -53.75
C LEU A 2 11.39 1.18 -52.48
N LYS A 3 12.20 2.25 -52.59
CA LYS A 3 12.62 3.09 -51.45
C LYS A 3 11.45 3.75 -50.71
N ARG A 4 10.37 4.11 -51.42
CA ARG A 4 9.18 4.74 -50.82
C ARG A 4 8.30 3.71 -50.10
N ILE A 5 8.25 2.49 -50.64
CA ILE A 5 7.52 1.36 -50.04
C ILE A 5 8.21 0.91 -48.75
N VAL A 6 9.53 0.83 -48.74
CA VAL A 6 10.33 0.52 -47.53
C VAL A 6 10.16 1.60 -46.46
N ALA A 7 10.16 2.88 -46.85
CA ALA A 7 9.93 3.98 -45.91
C ALA A 7 8.52 3.94 -45.29
N LEU A 8 7.49 3.66 -46.09
CA LEU A 8 6.11 3.49 -45.61
C LEU A 8 5.97 2.28 -44.68
N ALA A 9 6.61 1.16 -45.02
CA ALA A 9 6.60 -0.04 -44.18
C ALA A 9 7.29 0.19 -42.82
N LEU A 10 8.40 0.95 -42.78
CA LEU A 10 9.08 1.32 -41.53
C LEU A 10 8.25 2.26 -40.65
N ILE A 11 7.52 3.21 -41.24
CA ILE A 11 6.62 4.10 -40.51
C ILE A 11 5.46 3.29 -39.90
N ILE A 12 4.84 2.40 -40.67
CA ILE A 12 3.75 1.55 -40.19
C ILE A 12 4.25 0.62 -39.08
N LEU A 13 5.43 0.03 -39.23
CA LEU A 13 6.05 -0.80 -38.19
C LEU A 13 6.28 -0.01 -36.89
N SER A 14 6.77 1.24 -36.99
CA SER A 14 6.97 2.10 -35.81
C SER A 14 5.67 2.50 -35.11
N LEU A 15 4.56 2.61 -35.84
CA LEU A 15 3.23 2.87 -35.27
C LEU A 15 2.62 1.64 -34.59
N THR A 16 3.05 0.44 -34.96
CA THR A 16 2.62 -0.83 -34.32
C THR A 16 3.47 -1.22 -33.10
N LEU A 17 4.68 -0.66 -32.94
CA LEU A 17 5.47 -0.78 -31.71
C LEU A 17 5.02 0.27 -30.68
N GLN A 18 3.73 0.31 -30.36
CA GLN A 18 3.31 0.90 -29.09
C GLN A 18 3.60 -0.13 -28.02
N ALA A 19 4.73 0.01 -27.33
CA ALA A 19 4.98 -0.72 -26.11
C ALA A 19 3.84 -0.38 -25.13
N CYS A 20 3.20 -1.39 -24.55
CA CYS A 20 2.36 -1.21 -23.38
C CYS A 20 3.27 -0.76 -22.23
N ALA A 21 3.59 0.52 -22.16
CA ALA A 21 4.14 1.11 -20.95
C ALA A 21 2.97 1.18 -19.96
N SER A 22 2.78 0.11 -19.20
CA SER A 22 1.93 0.11 -18.02
C SER A 22 2.35 1.30 -17.15
N GLY A 23 1.40 2.07 -16.62
CA GLY A 23 1.63 3.28 -15.83
C GLY A 23 2.35 3.08 -14.49
N THR A 24 3.19 2.04 -14.36
CA THR A 24 3.96 1.65 -13.17
C THR A 24 5.32 2.36 -13.10
N ALA A 25 5.46 3.55 -13.70
CA ALA A 25 6.71 4.31 -13.63
C ALA A 25 7.10 4.55 -12.17
N GLY A 26 8.21 3.95 -11.74
CA GLY A 26 8.73 4.05 -10.39
C GLY A 26 8.21 3.02 -9.39
N LEU A 27 7.44 2.01 -9.82
CA LEU A 27 6.88 0.97 -8.94
C LEU A 27 7.23 -0.45 -9.43
N GLN A 28 7.37 -1.39 -8.49
CA GLN A 28 7.57 -2.82 -8.71
C GLN A 28 6.40 -3.62 -8.12
N ALA A 29 6.02 -4.72 -8.77
CA ALA A 29 4.95 -5.58 -8.29
C ALA A 29 5.46 -6.59 -7.26
N TYR A 30 4.67 -6.82 -6.22
CA TYR A 30 4.79 -7.92 -5.27
C TYR A 30 3.50 -8.74 -5.28
N ALA A 31 3.64 -10.06 -5.17
CA ALA A 31 2.52 -10.98 -5.07
C ALA A 31 2.84 -12.08 -4.04
N ASP A 32 1.95 -12.22 -3.05
CA ASP A 32 1.92 -13.39 -2.17
C ASP A 32 0.76 -14.28 -2.58
N ASN A 33 1.08 -15.40 -3.24
CA ASN A 33 0.08 -16.37 -3.67
C ASN A 33 -0.33 -17.36 -2.56
N ILE A 34 0.37 -17.35 -1.42
CA ILE A 34 0.07 -18.20 -0.28
C ILE A 34 -1.03 -17.54 0.56
N ASP A 35 -0.86 -16.26 0.89
CA ASP A 35 -1.86 -15.50 1.65
C ASP A 35 -2.89 -14.79 0.77
N GLY A 36 -2.64 -14.66 -0.54
CA GLY A 36 -3.63 -14.25 -1.53
C GLY A 36 -3.77 -12.74 -1.70
N TYR A 37 -2.65 -12.03 -1.79
CA TYR A 37 -2.64 -10.58 -2.01
C TYR A 37 -1.53 -10.12 -2.97
N THR A 38 -1.71 -8.92 -3.53
CA THR A 38 -0.71 -8.22 -4.35
C THR A 38 -0.67 -6.74 -4.00
N PHE A 39 0.49 -6.12 -4.15
CA PHE A 39 0.64 -4.67 -4.15
C PHE A 39 1.81 -4.25 -5.03
N MET A 40 1.89 -2.96 -5.36
CA MET A 40 3.04 -2.34 -5.97
C MET A 40 3.83 -1.57 -4.91
N TYR A 41 5.15 -1.48 -5.01
CA TYR A 41 6.00 -0.73 -4.09
C TYR A 41 7.07 0.08 -4.83
N PRO A 42 7.64 1.16 -4.25
CA PRO A 42 8.61 2.01 -4.94
C PRO A 42 9.88 1.26 -5.38
N ASN A 43 10.40 1.64 -6.56
CA ASN A 43 11.69 1.17 -7.02
C ASN A 43 12.80 1.54 -6.02
N GLY A 44 13.76 0.63 -5.84
CA GLY A 44 14.89 0.87 -4.93
C GLY A 44 14.58 0.57 -3.47
N TRP A 45 13.42 -0.02 -3.18
CA TRP A 45 13.12 -0.59 -1.88
C TRP A 45 13.50 -2.06 -1.82
N ALA A 46 13.95 -2.51 -0.65
CA ALA A 46 14.42 -3.87 -0.43
C ALA A 46 13.60 -4.58 0.67
N PRO A 47 13.41 -5.91 0.58
CA PRO A 47 12.72 -6.67 1.61
C PRO A 47 13.59 -6.88 2.85
N ILE A 48 12.96 -6.88 4.02
CA ILE A 48 13.60 -7.13 5.33
C ILE A 48 12.74 -8.14 6.09
N LYS A 49 13.41 -9.08 6.76
CA LYS A 49 12.74 -9.99 7.68
C LYS A 49 12.60 -9.34 9.04
N VAL A 50 11.37 -8.99 9.42
CA VAL A 50 11.03 -8.59 10.80
C VAL A 50 10.31 -9.76 11.47
N PRO A 51 10.94 -10.43 12.45
CA PRO A 51 10.29 -11.55 13.13
C PRO A 51 8.98 -11.13 13.82
N GLY A 52 7.88 -11.80 13.47
CA GLY A 52 6.67 -11.85 14.28
C GLY A 52 5.70 -10.67 14.22
N SER A 53 5.92 -9.65 13.38
CA SER A 53 5.03 -8.47 13.32
C SER A 53 4.34 -8.23 11.98
N SER A 54 4.87 -8.77 10.88
CA SER A 54 4.35 -8.54 9.54
C SER A 54 4.65 -9.74 8.66
N ASP A 55 3.81 -9.97 7.66
CA ASP A 55 4.05 -10.99 6.64
C ASP A 55 5.21 -10.57 5.74
N VAL A 56 5.16 -9.32 5.25
CA VAL A 56 6.27 -8.69 4.54
C VAL A 56 6.53 -7.26 4.99
N VAL A 57 7.79 -6.85 4.86
CA VAL A 57 8.25 -5.47 5.04
C VAL A 57 9.25 -5.15 3.93
N PHE A 58 9.03 -4.02 3.25
CA PHE A 58 9.99 -3.42 2.33
C PHE A 58 10.34 -2.02 2.82
N HIS A 59 11.58 -1.59 2.65
CA HIS A 59 12.04 -0.25 3.02
C HIS A 59 12.92 0.36 1.95
N ASP A 60 12.99 1.70 1.94
CA ASP A 60 13.90 2.44 1.08
C ASP A 60 15.37 2.16 1.44
N LEU A 61 16.22 1.95 0.43
CA LEU A 61 17.67 1.76 0.62
C LEU A 61 18.42 3.03 1.02
N ILE A 62 17.87 4.21 0.75
CA ILE A 62 18.46 5.50 1.08
C ILE A 62 17.85 6.02 2.39
N GLU A 63 16.52 5.94 2.51
CA GLU A 63 15.79 6.41 3.68
C GLU A 63 15.22 5.23 4.45
N GLU A 64 16.09 4.47 5.13
CA GLU A 64 15.79 3.15 5.71
C GLU A 64 14.57 3.08 6.64
N THR A 65 14.15 4.23 7.19
CA THR A 65 12.94 4.29 8.01
C THR A 65 11.64 4.35 7.19
N GLU A 66 11.69 4.74 5.92
CA GLU A 66 10.56 4.77 5.00
C GLU A 66 10.25 3.35 4.53
N ASN A 67 9.02 2.88 4.76
CA ASN A 67 8.69 1.47 4.56
C ASN A 67 7.22 1.24 4.19
N VAL A 68 6.97 0.03 3.70
CA VAL A 68 5.65 -0.57 3.50
C VAL A 68 5.66 -1.94 4.14
N SER A 69 4.59 -2.26 4.86
CA SER A 69 4.38 -3.58 5.44
C SER A 69 2.99 -4.10 5.13
N VAL A 70 2.84 -5.42 5.12
CA VAL A 70 1.54 -6.09 5.10
C VAL A 70 1.44 -6.96 6.36
N VAL A 71 0.35 -6.77 7.09
CA VAL A 71 -0.04 -7.62 8.22
C VAL A 71 -1.28 -8.40 7.81
N VAL A 72 -1.24 -9.71 8.04
CA VAL A 72 -2.37 -10.62 7.81
C VAL A 72 -2.80 -11.19 9.16
N SER A 73 -4.07 -11.05 9.50
CA SER A 73 -4.65 -11.57 10.74
C SER A 73 -5.86 -12.44 10.43
N ASP A 74 -5.94 -13.62 11.05
CA ASP A 74 -7.12 -14.48 10.90
C ASP A 74 -8.30 -13.91 11.71
N ILE A 75 -9.49 -13.92 11.10
CA ILE A 75 -10.76 -13.49 11.69
C ILE A 75 -11.84 -14.55 11.41
N THR A 76 -13.04 -14.42 11.96
CA THR A 76 -14.12 -15.37 11.64
C THR A 76 -14.49 -15.27 10.16
N SER A 77 -14.69 -16.42 9.51
CA SER A 77 -14.86 -16.50 8.06
C SER A 77 -16.07 -15.74 7.50
N ASP A 78 -17.03 -15.41 8.35
CA ASP A 78 -18.27 -14.69 8.05
C ASP A 78 -18.18 -13.18 8.31
N THR A 79 -17.14 -12.70 8.97
CA THR A 79 -16.94 -11.27 9.23
C THR A 79 -16.64 -10.53 7.92
N GLN A 80 -17.35 -9.44 7.67
CA GLN A 80 -17.02 -8.44 6.65
C GLN A 80 -16.33 -7.23 7.30
N LEU A 81 -15.60 -6.45 6.51
CA LEU A 81 -14.93 -5.24 7.02
C LEU A 81 -15.92 -4.26 7.65
N THR A 82 -17.13 -4.13 7.08
CA THR A 82 -18.20 -3.27 7.59
C THR A 82 -18.75 -3.72 8.94
N ASP A 83 -18.60 -5.00 9.29
CA ASP A 83 -19.02 -5.52 10.60
C ASP A 83 -18.05 -5.11 11.71
N LEU A 84 -16.82 -4.71 11.35
CA LEU A 84 -15.81 -4.16 12.26
C LEU A 84 -16.05 -2.67 12.57
N GLY A 85 -16.96 -2.02 11.85
CA GLY A 85 -17.31 -0.61 12.00
C GLY A 85 -17.13 0.21 10.73
N ASP A 86 -17.43 1.51 10.84
CA ASP A 86 -17.12 2.47 9.78
C ASP A 86 -15.59 2.75 9.70
N PRO A 87 -15.09 3.41 8.63
CA PRO A 87 -13.67 3.68 8.47
C PRO A 87 -13.04 4.39 9.67
N THR A 88 -13.74 5.36 10.28
CA THR A 88 -13.24 6.12 11.43
C THR A 88 -13.15 5.24 12.68
N GLN A 89 -14.14 4.38 12.91
CA GLN A 89 -14.15 3.44 14.04
C GLN A 89 -13.04 2.41 13.93
N VAL A 90 -12.84 1.84 12.74
CA VAL A 90 -11.73 0.91 12.48
C VAL A 90 -10.38 1.60 12.64
N ALA A 91 -10.23 2.84 12.13
CA ALA A 91 -9.02 3.62 12.32
C ALA A 91 -8.69 3.83 13.80
N ARG A 92 -9.67 4.32 14.58
CA ARG A 92 -9.49 4.54 16.02
C ARG A 92 -9.15 3.27 16.76
N THR A 93 -9.73 2.14 16.36
CA THR A 93 -9.42 0.84 16.96
C THR A 93 -7.99 0.42 16.65
N LEU A 94 -7.56 0.54 15.40
CA LEU A 94 -6.19 0.27 14.97
C LEU A 94 -5.18 1.15 15.73
N LEU A 95 -5.43 2.46 15.76
CA LEU A 95 -4.57 3.42 16.44
C LEU A 95 -4.44 3.13 17.94
N ASN A 96 -5.55 2.94 18.64
CA ASN A 96 -5.53 2.78 20.10
C ASN A 96 -5.12 1.39 20.58
N SER A 97 -5.25 0.35 19.74
CA SER A 97 -5.03 -1.04 20.17
C SER A 97 -3.71 -1.61 19.67
N VAL A 98 -3.22 -1.12 18.54
CA VAL A 98 -2.05 -1.69 17.85
C VAL A 98 -0.92 -0.69 17.72
N ILE A 99 -1.21 0.52 17.22
CA ILE A 99 -0.16 1.50 16.87
C ILE A 99 0.32 2.25 18.11
N ALA A 100 -0.59 2.95 18.81
CA ALA A 100 -0.32 3.75 20.00
C ALA A 100 -1.17 3.27 21.19
N PRO A 101 -0.96 2.04 21.72
CA PRO A 101 -1.61 1.60 22.94
C PRO A 101 -1.32 2.57 24.09
N SER A 102 -2.29 2.84 24.97
CA SER A 102 -2.16 3.85 26.04
C SER A 102 -0.96 3.65 27.00
N LYS A 103 -0.33 2.46 26.99
CA LYS A 103 0.86 2.13 27.79
C LYS A 103 2.18 2.21 27.01
N SER A 104 2.13 2.52 25.71
CA SER A 104 3.30 2.58 24.83
C SER A 104 4.06 3.90 24.93
N GLY A 105 3.41 4.96 25.43
CA GLY A 105 3.95 6.32 25.41
C GLY A 105 3.98 6.96 24.02
N GLN A 106 3.35 6.33 23.02
CA GLN A 106 3.17 6.87 21.68
C GLN A 106 1.82 7.60 21.59
N GLU A 107 1.76 8.62 20.76
CA GLU A 107 0.56 9.38 20.44
C GLU A 107 0.30 9.26 18.93
N ALA A 108 -0.96 9.15 18.53
CA ALA A 108 -1.33 9.01 17.13
C ALA A 108 -2.61 9.79 16.82
N ASP A 109 -2.58 10.56 15.74
CA ASP A 109 -3.68 11.41 15.31
C ASP A 109 -4.24 10.93 13.97
N LEU A 110 -5.56 10.69 13.96
CA LEU A 110 -6.28 10.35 12.73
C LEU A 110 -6.51 11.62 11.90
N LEU A 111 -5.99 11.64 10.67
CA LEU A 111 -6.14 12.75 9.74
C LEU A 111 -7.32 12.54 8.78
N ALA A 112 -7.42 11.34 8.19
CA ALA A 112 -8.50 10.99 7.27
C ALA A 112 -8.84 9.49 7.37
N ALA A 113 -10.10 9.17 7.09
CA ALA A 113 -10.59 7.81 7.02
C ALA A 113 -11.70 7.73 5.97
N ASP A 114 -11.42 7.01 4.89
CA ASP A 114 -12.29 6.88 3.73
C ASP A 114 -12.56 5.42 3.41
N SER A 115 -13.58 5.18 2.59
CA SER A 115 -13.87 3.85 2.04
C SER A 115 -13.97 3.87 0.52
N ARG A 116 -13.55 2.77 -0.10
CA ARG A 116 -13.77 2.50 -1.51
C ARG A 116 -14.25 1.07 -1.71
N THR A 117 -15.00 0.84 -2.78
CA THR A 117 -15.46 -0.50 -3.16
C THR A 117 -14.93 -0.83 -4.54
N GLU A 118 -14.29 -1.99 -4.66
CA GLU A 118 -13.71 -2.49 -5.91
C GLU A 118 -14.03 -3.98 -6.06
N GLU A 119 -14.63 -4.36 -7.19
CA GLU A 119 -14.91 -5.76 -7.57
C GLU A 119 -15.72 -6.63 -6.59
N ASP A 120 -16.37 -6.06 -5.55
CA ASP A 120 -17.05 -6.71 -4.40
C ASP A 120 -16.31 -6.59 -3.05
N LYS A 121 -15.09 -6.04 -3.05
CA LYS A 121 -14.27 -5.83 -1.86
C LYS A 121 -14.43 -4.40 -1.35
N VAL A 122 -14.61 -4.26 -0.04
CA VAL A 122 -14.58 -2.96 0.64
C VAL A 122 -13.20 -2.74 1.22
N TYR A 123 -12.61 -1.60 0.89
CA TYR A 123 -11.32 -1.15 1.42
C TYR A 123 -11.54 0.10 2.26
N TYR A 124 -10.87 0.18 3.40
CA TYR A 124 -10.76 1.41 4.18
C TYR A 124 -9.37 1.98 4.03
N SER A 125 -9.28 3.27 3.69
CA SER A 125 -8.02 4.02 3.61
C SER A 125 -7.92 4.94 4.83
N LEU A 126 -6.82 4.81 5.57
CA LEU A 126 -6.62 5.45 6.87
C LEU A 126 -5.31 6.26 6.82
N GLU A 127 -5.40 7.57 7.01
CA GLU A 127 -4.25 8.48 7.04
C GLU A 127 -4.09 9.02 8.47
N TYR A 128 -2.89 8.91 9.03
CA TYR A 128 -2.64 9.26 10.42
C TYR A 128 -1.16 9.57 10.70
N THR A 129 -0.90 10.39 11.72
CA THR A 129 0.45 10.60 12.24
C THR A 129 0.71 9.77 13.49
N VAL A 130 1.98 9.49 13.78
CA VAL A 130 2.43 8.83 15.01
C VAL A 130 3.69 9.52 15.52
N ASP A 131 3.66 9.92 16.79
CA ASP A 131 4.82 10.44 17.49
C ASP A 131 5.68 9.30 18.04
N LEU A 132 6.87 9.15 17.46
CA LEU A 132 7.87 8.17 17.89
C LEU A 132 9.10 8.86 18.47
N PRO A 133 9.91 8.17 19.29
CA PRO A 133 11.19 8.70 19.77
C PRO A 133 12.17 9.11 18.66
N ILE A 134 12.00 8.54 17.46
CA ILE A 134 12.80 8.84 16.27
C ILE A 134 12.28 10.03 15.46
N GLY A 135 11.16 10.65 15.89
CA GLY A 135 10.47 11.72 15.21
C GLY A 135 9.06 11.34 14.76
N GLU A 136 8.26 12.35 14.44
CA GLU A 136 6.90 12.21 13.93
C GLU A 136 6.89 11.49 12.57
N ARG A 137 5.93 10.58 12.43
CA ARG A 137 5.75 9.72 11.26
C ARG A 137 4.40 10.00 10.62
N HIS A 138 4.39 10.12 9.31
CA HIS A 138 3.16 10.09 8.51
C HIS A 138 2.91 8.69 8.00
N ASN A 139 1.68 8.21 8.14
CA ASN A 139 1.30 6.86 7.74
C ASN A 139 0.04 6.87 6.89
N LEU A 140 0.01 5.96 5.93
CA LEU A 140 -1.15 5.69 5.10
C LEU A 140 -1.36 4.19 5.03
N SER A 141 -2.52 3.73 5.48
CA SER A 141 -2.87 2.32 5.53
C SER A 141 -4.13 2.02 4.73
N THR A 142 -4.20 0.81 4.19
CA THR A 142 -5.44 0.26 3.64
C THR A 142 -5.78 -1.07 4.29
N VAL A 143 -7.06 -1.22 4.66
CA VAL A 143 -7.61 -2.38 5.36
C VAL A 143 -8.67 -3.04 4.50
N VAL A 144 -8.62 -4.37 4.38
CA VAL A 144 -9.59 -5.17 3.63
C VAL A 144 -9.77 -6.53 4.28
N VAL A 145 -11.00 -7.05 4.21
CA VAL A 145 -11.31 -8.42 4.66
C VAL A 145 -11.59 -9.31 3.46
N ARG A 146 -10.95 -10.49 3.44
CA ARG A 146 -11.20 -11.51 2.41
C ARG A 146 -10.97 -12.91 2.99
N ARG A 147 -11.91 -13.83 2.76
CA ARG A 147 -11.80 -15.26 3.13
C ARG A 147 -11.37 -15.51 4.59
N GLY A 148 -11.96 -14.79 5.55
CA GLY A 148 -11.62 -14.94 6.97
C GLY A 148 -10.26 -14.37 7.35
N LYS A 149 -9.68 -13.50 6.53
CA LYS A 149 -8.43 -12.78 6.83
C LYS A 149 -8.65 -11.29 6.74
N LEU A 150 -8.10 -10.57 7.71
CA LEU A 150 -7.95 -9.12 7.73
C LEU A 150 -6.55 -8.78 7.23
N PHE A 151 -6.48 -8.05 6.12
CA PHE A 151 -5.25 -7.58 5.53
C PHE A 151 -5.10 -6.08 5.80
N THR A 152 -3.94 -5.70 6.29
CA THR A 152 -3.57 -4.29 6.51
C THR A 152 -2.24 -4.02 5.83
N LEU A 153 -2.28 -3.27 4.72
CA LEU A 153 -1.08 -2.68 4.13
C LEU A 153 -0.85 -1.31 4.78
N SER A 154 0.35 -1.02 5.25
CA SER A 154 0.70 0.26 5.87
C SER A 154 1.99 0.80 5.29
N LEU A 155 1.98 2.07 4.86
CA LEU A 155 3.18 2.83 4.54
C LEU A 155 3.51 3.81 5.65
N SER A 156 4.80 4.05 5.87
CA SER A 156 5.28 5.01 6.86
C SER A 156 6.46 5.81 6.32
N THR A 157 6.49 7.12 6.56
CA THR A 157 7.59 8.02 6.21
C THR A 157 7.81 9.06 7.32
N PRO A 158 8.99 9.69 7.47
CA PRO A 158 9.12 10.87 8.32
C PRO A 158 8.16 11.99 7.88
N GLU A 159 7.51 12.67 8.81
CA GLU A 159 6.51 13.72 8.48
C GLU A 159 7.04 14.76 7.49
N GLY A 160 8.28 15.22 7.68
CA GLY A 160 8.92 16.20 6.78
C GLY A 160 9.10 15.74 5.32
N ARG A 161 8.91 14.45 5.02
CA ARG A 161 8.95 13.88 3.67
C ARG A 161 7.56 13.64 3.07
N TRP A 162 6.49 13.65 3.86
CA TRP A 162 5.13 13.29 3.43
C TRP A 162 4.72 13.98 2.14
N SER A 163 4.85 15.31 2.07
CA SER A 163 4.50 16.10 0.88
C SER A 163 5.19 15.63 -0.43
N LYS A 164 6.37 15.01 -0.34
CA LYS A 164 7.11 14.48 -1.49
C LYS A 164 6.66 13.09 -1.89
N VAL A 165 6.30 12.25 -0.91
CA VAL A 165 6.01 10.82 -1.12
C VAL A 165 4.53 10.48 -1.14
N ALA A 166 3.66 11.37 -0.67
CA ALA A 166 2.20 11.16 -0.65
C ALA A 166 1.66 10.70 -2.01
N PRO A 167 2.02 11.29 -3.17
CA PRO A 167 1.53 10.81 -4.46
C PRO A 167 1.92 9.36 -4.77
N ILE A 168 3.13 8.93 -4.38
CA ILE A 168 3.54 7.54 -4.61
C ILE A 168 2.92 6.59 -3.58
N PHE A 169 2.73 7.01 -2.33
CA PHE A 169 2.08 6.22 -1.29
C PHE A 169 0.61 5.94 -1.62
N HIS A 170 -0.14 6.93 -2.10
CA HIS A 170 -1.51 6.70 -2.59
C HIS A 170 -1.56 5.67 -3.73
N ARG A 171 -0.63 5.75 -4.70
CA ARG A 171 -0.55 4.73 -5.77
C ARG A 171 -0.25 3.33 -5.24
N VAL A 172 0.57 3.21 -4.19
CA VAL A 172 0.83 1.92 -3.53
C VAL A 172 -0.44 1.39 -2.88
N VAL A 173 -1.15 2.21 -2.11
CA VAL A 173 -2.44 1.84 -1.48
C VAL A 173 -3.50 1.46 -2.52
N ASP A 174 -3.61 2.22 -3.59
CA ASP A 174 -4.57 1.96 -4.67
C ASP A 174 -4.26 0.66 -5.41
N SER A 175 -2.99 0.27 -5.47
CA SER A 175 -2.56 -1.00 -6.10
C SER A 175 -2.81 -2.24 -5.25
N PHE A 176 -3.19 -2.08 -3.98
CA PHE A 176 -3.39 -3.20 -3.08
C PHE A 176 -4.65 -4.00 -3.44
N SER A 177 -4.49 -5.30 -3.65
CA SER A 177 -5.58 -6.21 -4.01
C SER A 177 -5.44 -7.54 -3.29
N VAL A 178 -6.59 -8.16 -2.99
CA VAL A 178 -6.72 -9.45 -2.32
C VAL A 178 -7.65 -10.35 -3.13
N TYR A 179 -7.43 -11.67 -3.14
CA TYR A 179 -8.21 -12.61 -3.95
C TYR A 179 -8.64 -13.87 -3.21
#